data_AF-A0A924H4Q4-F1
#
_entry.id   AF-A0A924H4Q4-F1
#
_cell.length_a   1.000
_cell.length_b   1.000
_cell.length_c   1.000
_cell.angle_alpha   90.00
_cell.angle_beta   90.00
_cell.angle_gamma   90.00
#
_symmetry.space_group_name_H-M   'P 1'
#
loop_
_entity.id
_entity.type
_entity.pdbx_description
1 polymer ?
#
loop_
_entity_poly.entity_id
_entity_poly.type
_entity_poly.pdbx_seq_one_letter_code
_entity_poly.pdbx_strand_id
1 'polypeptide(L)' 'EQDNYTNQWHGQDFKNRELPDATYYYFARLKSGAEKTGWIYVNK' A
#
# COMPACT_ATOMS: atom_id res chain seq x y z
N GLU A 1 4.86 -11.82 -12.42
CA GLU A 1 6.20 -11.43 -11.94
C GLU A 1 6.14 -10.08 -11.25
N GLN A 2 6.95 -9.88 -10.22
CA GLN A 2 7.21 -8.55 -9.68
C GLN A 2 8.35 -7.95 -10.52
N ASP A 3 7.98 -7.09 -11.47
CA ASP A 3 8.89 -6.41 -12.41
C ASP A 3 9.84 -5.41 -11.70
N ASN A 4 10.70 -5.89 -10.79
CA ASN A 4 11.67 -5.12 -10.01
C ASN A 4 11.12 -4.37 -8.77
N TYR A 5 9.95 -4.75 -8.25
CA TYR A 5 9.50 -4.26 -6.96
C TYR A 5 10.27 -4.96 -5.83
N THR A 6 11.12 -4.21 -5.13
CA THR A 6 11.91 -4.71 -3.99
C THR A 6 11.39 -4.24 -2.63
N ASN A 7 10.49 -3.27 -2.62
CA ASN A 7 9.93 -2.67 -1.41
C ASN A 7 8.43 -2.35 -1.58
N GLN A 8 7.64 -3.39 -1.84
CA GLN A 8 6.19 -3.30 -1.92
C GLN A 8 5.56 -3.26 -0.53
N TRP A 9 4.46 -2.53 -0.43
CA TRP A 9 3.57 -2.63 0.70
C TRP A 9 2.82 -3.96 0.66
N HIS A 10 2.77 -4.64 1.80
CA HIS A 10 2.14 -5.93 2.03
C HIS A 10 1.17 -5.88 3.22
N GLY A 11 0.60 -4.71 3.52
CA GLY A 11 -0.34 -4.53 4.64
C GLY A 11 0.31 -4.14 5.97
N GLN A 12 1.51 -3.58 5.95
CA GLN A 12 2.24 -3.13 7.14
C GLN A 12 2.10 -1.63 7.40
N ASP A 13 2.15 -1.20 8.66
CA ASP A 13 2.24 0.20 9.06
C ASP A 13 3.69 0.72 8.97
N PHE A 14 3.88 2.02 9.26
CA PHE A 14 5.19 2.67 9.21
C PHE A 14 6.21 2.14 10.25
N LYS A 15 5.78 1.32 11.20
CA LYS A 15 6.62 0.62 12.18
C LYS A 15 6.83 -0.85 11.79
N ASN A 16 6.54 -1.23 10.54
CA ASN A 16 6.58 -2.61 10.04
C ASN A 16 5.66 -3.58 10.80
N ARG A 17 4.60 -3.08 11.45
CA ARG A 17 3.60 -3.91 12.12
C ARG A 17 2.47 -4.20 11.15
N GLU A 18 1.91 -5.40 11.21
CA GLU A 18 0.75 -5.74 10.39
C GLU A 18 -0.46 -4.89 10.78
N LEU A 19 -1.18 -4.42 9.76
CA LEU A 19 -2.44 -3.73 9.94
C LEU A 19 -3.56 -4.74 10.24
N PRO A 20 -4.49 -4.40 11.15
CA PRO A 20 -5.71 -5.17 11.35
C PRO A 20 -6.60 -5.23 10.11
N ASP A 21 -7.49 -6.20 10.09
CA ASP A 21 -8.55 -6.34 9.09
C ASP A 21 -9.47 -5.11 9.11
N ALA A 22 -9.38 -4.30 8.06
CA ALA A 22 -10.16 -3.07 7.92
C ALA A 22 -10.03 -2.48 6.50
N THR A 23 -10.83 -1.45 6.23
CA THR A 23 -10.69 -0.62 5.03
C THR A 23 -9.83 0.61 5.35
N TYR A 24 -8.76 0.79 4.60
CA TYR A 24 -7.82 1.91 4.73
C TYR A 24 -7.91 2.82 3.52
N TYR A 25 -7.80 4.13 3.75
CA TYR A 25 -7.59 5.09 2.67
C TYR A 25 -6.10 5.13 2.30
N TYR A 26 -5.79 5.18 1.00
CA TYR A 26 -4.42 5.37 0.53
C TYR A 26 -4.30 6.62 -0.34
N PHE A 27 -3.10 7.20 -0.29
CA PHE A 27 -2.62 8.21 -1.22
C PHE A 27 -1.25 7.77 -1.74
N ALA A 28 -1.07 7.74 -3.05
CA ALA A 28 0.16 7.33 -3.70
C ALA A 28 0.54 8.34 -4.80
N ARG A 29 1.82 8.74 -4.81
CA ARG A 29 2.41 9.50 -5.91
C ARG A 29 3.30 8.57 -6.72
N LEU A 30 2.97 8.39 -7.99
CA LEU A 30 3.74 7.57 -8.92
C LEU A 30 5.00 8.33 -9.37
N LYS A 31 6.02 7.59 -9.83
CA LYS A 31 7.26 8.20 -10.37
C LYS A 31 7.01 9.13 -11.55
N SER A 32 5.92 8.93 -12.30
CA SER A 32 5.47 9.82 -13.37
C SER A 32 4.92 11.16 -12.88
N GLY A 33 4.78 11.36 -11.56
CA GLY A 33 4.14 12.51 -10.94
C GLY A 33 2.64 12.37 -10.77
N ALA A 34 2.02 11.32 -11.33
CA ALA A 34 0.58 11.09 -11.18
C ALA A 34 0.22 10.74 -9.73
N GLU A 35 -0.84 11.35 -9.22
CA GLU A 35 -1.40 11.06 -7.90
C GLU A 35 -2.58 10.09 -8.03
N LYS A 36 -2.63 9.12 -7.11
CA LYS A 36 -3.66 8.09 -7.03
C LYS A 36 -4.14 8.00 -5.60
N THR A 37 -5.45 7.92 -5.43
CA THR A 37 -6.09 7.74 -4.14
C THR A 37 -7.17 6.68 -4.22
N GLY A 38 -7.56 6.14 -3.09
CA GLY A 38 -8.66 5.23 -3.01
C GLY A 38 -8.73 4.52 -1.67
N TRP A 39 -9.52 3.45 -1.67
CA TRP A 39 -9.70 2.59 -0.51
C TRP A 39 -9.12 1.22 -0.81
N ILE A 40 -8.48 0.63 0.19
CA ILE A 40 -8.00 -0.74 0.15
C ILE A 40 -8.58 -1.49 1.33
N TYR A 41 -9.16 -2.66 1.06
CA TYR A 41 -9.56 -3.58 2.11
C TYR A 41 -8.39 -4.53 2.38
N VAL A 42 -7.92 -4.56 3.63
CA VAL A 42 -6.88 -5.48 4.10
C VAL A 42 -7.59 -6.56 4.89
N ASN A 43 -7.38 -7.82 4.52
CA ASN A 43 -7.92 -9.01 5.19
C ASN A 43 -6.92 -10.15 5.06
N LYS A 44 -6.89 -11.02 6.07
CA LYS A 44 -5.97 -12.16 6.18
C LYS A 44 -6.59 -13.46 5.70
#